data_AF-A0A0G4PWL9-F1
#
_entry.id   AF-A0A0G4PWL9-F1
#
_cell.length_a   1.000
_cell.length_b   1.000
_cell.length_c   1.000
_cell.angle_alpha   90.00
_cell.angle_beta   90.00
_cell.angle_gamma   90.00
#
_symmetry.space_group_name_H-M   'P 1'
#
loop_
_entity.id
_entity.type
_entity.pdbx_description
1 polymer ?
#
loop_
_entity_poly.entity_id
_entity_poly.type
_entity_poly.pdbx_seq_one_letter_code
_entity_poly.pdbx_strand_id
1 'polypeptide(L)'
;MRFYDIPRSTIQYTLTQESKRQKQESLPRLGQPRKLTEDDRDNIYGIMQETPSFSTEKLLAEVDFKVHRQSIWRLTHQMGLRKWRKMHRPALKPIHAEKRLRWARRWQYLEPSGWACVYFSDECIVERGIGARHEWTFTRPKDQLNHHPIEGPQVQMVPSRGKQVCCDMRLVQIRNQAALSELAPKCLYRRPS
;
A
#
# COMPACT_ATOMS: atom_id res chain seq x y z
N MET A 1 16.03 62.33 -17.64
CA MET A 1 15.08 61.99 -16.55
C MET A 1 15.89 61.55 -15.33
N ARG A 2 15.96 62.34 -14.25
CA ARG A 2 16.63 61.95 -13.00
C ARG A 2 15.60 61.30 -12.08
N PHE A 3 15.68 60.00 -11.89
CA PHE A 3 14.98 59.31 -10.80
C PHE A 3 15.72 59.66 -9.50
N TYR A 4 15.15 60.56 -8.69
CA TYR A 4 15.84 61.10 -7.50
C TYR A 4 15.95 60.08 -6.35
N ASP A 5 15.09 59.06 -6.33
CA ASP A 5 14.99 58.12 -5.20
C ASP A 5 15.63 56.75 -5.48
N ILE A 6 16.17 56.52 -6.69
CA ILE A 6 16.78 55.23 -7.06
C ILE A 6 18.28 55.47 -7.35
N PRO A 7 19.19 54.81 -6.61
CA PRO A 7 20.61 54.96 -6.85
C PRO A 7 20.99 54.45 -8.26
N ARG A 8 21.90 55.14 -8.93
CA ARG A 8 22.34 54.83 -10.31
C ARG A 8 22.85 53.39 -10.46
N SER A 9 23.46 52.83 -9.41
CA SER A 9 23.93 51.45 -9.36
C SER A 9 22.78 50.44 -9.58
N THR A 10 21.62 50.68 -8.99
CA THR A 10 20.43 49.83 -9.16
C THR A 10 19.85 49.93 -10.56
N ILE A 11 19.88 51.11 -11.18
CA ILE A 11 19.43 51.31 -12.58
C ILE A 11 20.34 50.50 -13.52
N GLN A 12 21.66 50.65 -13.40
CA GLN A 12 22.63 49.90 -14.21
C GLN A 12 22.54 48.39 -13.96
N TYR A 13 22.40 47.96 -12.70
CA TYR A 13 22.22 46.55 -12.36
C TYR A 13 20.97 45.97 -13.00
N THR A 14 19.83 46.68 -12.93
CA THR A 14 18.58 46.26 -13.56
C THR A 14 18.74 46.12 -15.07
N LEU A 15 19.29 47.13 -15.76
CA LEU A 15 19.57 47.06 -17.20
C LEU A 15 20.47 45.87 -17.58
N THR A 16 21.45 45.54 -16.74
CA THR A 16 22.36 44.40 -16.95
C THR A 16 21.66 43.05 -16.73
N GLN A 17 20.70 42.98 -15.79
CA GLN A 17 19.94 41.76 -15.51
C GLN A 17 18.79 41.54 -16.49
N GLU A 18 18.24 42.58 -17.11
CA GLU A 18 17.16 42.45 -18.10
C GLU A 18 17.53 41.52 -19.26
N SER A 19 18.79 41.54 -19.72
CA SER A 19 19.25 40.58 -20.76
C SER A 19 19.23 39.11 -20.31
N LYS A 20 19.26 38.86 -19.00
CA LYS A 20 19.25 37.52 -18.38
C LYS A 20 17.84 37.06 -18.00
N ARG A 21 16.88 37.98 -17.89
CA ARG A 21 15.50 37.69 -17.51
C ARG A 21 14.69 37.35 -18.76
N GLN A 22 14.03 36.19 -18.77
CA GLN A 22 13.16 35.80 -19.89
C GLN A 22 11.73 36.35 -19.80
N LYS A 23 11.25 36.69 -18.59
CA LYS A 23 9.85 37.09 -18.34
C LYS A 23 9.70 38.40 -17.56
N GLN A 24 10.73 39.25 -17.54
CA GLN A 24 10.79 40.48 -16.72
C GLN A 24 10.67 40.23 -15.19
N GLU A 25 10.69 38.97 -14.76
CA GLU A 25 10.72 38.57 -13.35
C GLU A 25 12.16 38.44 -12.85
N SER A 26 12.37 38.70 -11.56
CA SER A 26 13.67 38.48 -10.93
C SER A 26 14.03 37.00 -10.93
N LEU A 27 15.27 36.68 -11.31
CA LEU A 27 15.78 35.30 -11.24
C LEU A 27 15.75 34.79 -9.79
N PRO A 28 15.45 33.49 -9.60
CA PRO A 28 15.49 32.89 -8.27
C PRO A 28 16.93 32.97 -7.73
N ARG A 29 17.04 33.28 -6.43
CA ARG A 29 18.35 33.29 -5.77
C ARG A 29 18.89 31.86 -5.69
N LEU A 30 20.20 31.72 -5.88
CA LEU A 30 20.87 30.44 -5.61
C LEU A 30 20.73 30.13 -4.12
N GLY A 31 20.00 29.06 -3.82
CA GLY A 31 19.82 28.56 -2.46
C GLY A 31 21.05 27.81 -1.96
N GLN A 32 21.05 27.47 -0.67
CA GLN A 32 22.06 26.59 -0.09
C GLN A 32 22.02 25.20 -0.75
N PRO A 33 23.19 24.57 -1.02
CA PRO A 33 23.23 23.21 -1.54
C PRO A 33 22.54 22.24 -0.57
N ARG A 34 21.98 21.17 -1.14
CA ARG A 34 21.34 20.10 -0.36
C ARG A 34 22.40 19.32 0.42
N LYS A 35 22.04 18.88 1.62
CA LYS A 35 22.90 18.00 2.44
C LYS A 35 22.94 16.56 1.92
N LEU A 36 21.91 16.14 1.17
CA LEU A 36 21.86 14.86 0.50
C LEU A 36 22.49 14.99 -0.89
N THR A 37 23.37 14.07 -1.22
CA THR A 37 23.91 13.94 -2.58
C THR A 37 22.89 13.29 -3.50
N GLU A 38 23.11 13.38 -4.82
CA GLU A 38 22.28 12.65 -5.78
C GLU A 38 22.51 11.12 -5.65
N ASP A 39 23.72 10.67 -5.29
CA ASP A 39 23.98 9.25 -5.02
C ASP A 39 23.14 8.72 -3.86
N ASP A 40 23.03 9.48 -2.76
CA ASP A 40 22.19 9.12 -1.62
C ASP A 40 20.71 9.03 -2.05
N ARG A 41 20.27 9.92 -2.94
CA ARG A 41 18.91 9.92 -3.48
C ARG A 41 18.64 8.68 -4.33
N ASP A 42 19.58 8.33 -5.20
CA ASP A 42 19.44 7.16 -6.08
C ASP A 42 19.48 5.85 -5.28
N ASN A 43 20.32 5.77 -4.23
CA ASN A 43 20.31 4.64 -3.31
C ASN A 43 18.95 4.50 -2.60
N ILE A 44 18.41 5.59 -2.04
CA ILE A 44 17.07 5.61 -1.44
C ILE A 44 16.01 5.12 -2.43
N TYR A 45 16.10 5.57 -3.70
CA TYR A 45 15.16 5.17 -4.73
C TYR A 45 15.26 3.68 -5.05
N GLY A 46 16.47 3.14 -5.19
CA GLY A 46 16.72 1.70 -5.41
C GLY A 46 16.11 0.84 -4.29
N ILE A 47 16.40 1.18 -3.04
CA ILE A 47 15.87 0.45 -1.88
C ILE A 47 14.34 0.47 -1.83
N MET A 48 13.72 1.58 -2.21
CA MET A 48 12.25 1.68 -2.27
C MET A 48 11.62 0.81 -3.34
N GLN A 49 12.32 0.59 -4.47
CA GLN A 49 11.86 -0.29 -5.52
C GLN A 49 12.04 -1.76 -5.14
N GLU A 50 13.18 -2.11 -4.55
CA GLU A 50 13.47 -3.49 -4.11
C GLU A 50 12.60 -3.91 -2.92
N THR A 51 12.48 -3.04 -1.91
CA THR A 51 11.81 -3.35 -0.64
C THR A 51 10.82 -2.25 -0.22
N PRO A 52 9.60 -2.22 -0.80
CA PRO A 52 8.67 -1.10 -0.61
C PRO A 52 8.06 -0.99 0.80
N SER A 53 8.24 -1.97 1.68
CA SER A 53 7.72 -1.96 3.07
C SER A 53 8.71 -1.35 4.07
N PHE A 54 9.74 -0.64 3.61
CA PHE A 54 10.83 -0.14 4.45
C PHE A 54 10.39 0.96 5.43
N SER A 55 10.94 0.92 6.65
CA SER A 55 10.70 1.96 7.65
C SER A 55 11.57 3.19 7.40
N THR A 56 11.11 4.36 7.85
CA THR A 56 11.87 5.62 7.66
C THR A 56 13.18 5.61 8.46
N GLU A 57 13.21 4.95 9.62
CA GLU A 57 14.42 4.79 10.43
C GLU A 57 15.50 3.99 9.71
N LYS A 58 15.10 2.92 9.00
CA LYS A 58 16.04 2.15 8.20
C LYS A 58 16.56 2.95 6.99
N LEU A 59 15.71 3.77 6.35
CA LEU A 59 16.17 4.69 5.29
C LEU A 59 17.21 5.70 5.81
N LEU A 60 17.07 6.12 7.06
CA LEU A 60 18.05 7.02 7.68
C LEU A 60 19.36 6.31 7.98
N ALA A 61 19.29 5.07 8.45
CA ALA A 61 20.47 4.25 8.72
C ALA A 61 21.29 4.01 7.44
N GLU A 62 20.64 3.81 6.30
CA GLU A 62 21.31 3.66 5.01
C GLU A 62 22.11 4.90 4.59
N VAL A 63 21.63 6.08 4.98
CA VAL A 63 22.24 7.36 4.63
C VAL A 63 23.05 7.90 5.81
N ASP A 64 23.54 7.01 6.68
CA ASP A 64 24.35 7.31 7.86
C ASP A 64 23.80 8.45 8.75
N PHE A 65 22.48 8.57 8.83
CA PHE A 65 21.80 9.65 9.57
C PHE A 65 22.28 11.08 9.22
N LYS A 66 22.80 11.31 8.00
CA LYS A 66 23.26 12.64 7.53
C LYS A 66 22.18 13.72 7.64
N VAL A 67 20.90 13.32 7.60
CA VAL A 67 19.75 14.22 7.63
C VAL A 67 18.68 13.77 8.62
N HIS A 68 17.83 14.72 9.00
CA HIS A 68 16.64 14.43 9.80
C HIS A 68 15.56 13.70 8.97
N ARG A 69 14.70 12.90 9.64
CA ARG A 69 13.58 12.16 9.03
C ARG A 69 12.71 13.00 8.08
N GLN A 70 12.56 14.29 8.38
CA GLN A 70 11.71 15.20 7.62
C GLN A 70 12.32 15.57 6.26
N SER A 71 13.65 15.53 6.12
CA SER A 71 14.34 15.70 4.85
C SER A 71 14.07 14.52 3.91
N ILE A 72 14.12 13.28 4.43
CA ILE A 72 13.74 12.08 3.68
C ILE A 72 12.26 12.14 3.25
N TRP A 73 11.38 12.59 4.14
CA TRP A 73 9.98 12.81 3.80
C TRP A 73 9.80 13.83 2.66
N ARG A 74 10.51 14.96 2.69
CA ARG A 74 10.47 15.95 1.61
C ARG A 74 11.02 15.37 0.30
N LEU A 75 12.14 14.63 0.36
CA LEU A 75 12.74 13.99 -0.81
C LEU A 75 11.78 12.99 -1.45
N THR A 76 11.20 12.08 -0.66
CA THR A 76 10.19 11.11 -1.14
C THR A 76 8.98 11.78 -1.77
N HIS A 77 8.48 12.86 -1.18
CA HIS A 77 7.39 13.63 -1.78
C HIS A 77 7.79 14.28 -3.11
N GLN A 78 9.01 14.81 -3.21
CA GLN A 78 9.55 15.36 -4.45
C GLN A 78 9.68 14.28 -5.54
N MET A 79 10.01 13.04 -5.17
CA MET A 79 10.05 11.88 -6.08
C MET A 79 8.65 11.35 -6.46
N GLY A 80 7.57 11.94 -5.94
CA GLY A 80 6.21 11.44 -6.15
C GLY A 80 5.88 10.15 -5.40
N LEU A 81 6.71 9.77 -4.43
CA LEU A 81 6.55 8.57 -3.62
C LEU A 81 5.83 8.92 -2.32
N ARG A 82 4.72 8.22 -2.07
CA ARG A 82 3.91 8.38 -0.86
C ARG A 82 3.74 7.03 -0.18
N LYS A 83 3.60 7.04 1.15
CA LYS A 83 3.21 5.85 1.90
C LYS A 83 1.71 5.55 1.72
N TRP A 84 1.41 4.32 1.38
CA TRP A 84 0.10 3.72 1.25
C TRP A 84 -0.09 2.64 2.29
N ARG A 85 -1.34 2.36 2.66
CA ARG A 85 -1.64 1.18 3.49
C ARG A 85 -1.46 -0.06 2.63
N LYS A 86 -0.83 -1.09 3.19
CA LYS A 86 -0.73 -2.41 2.55
C LYS A 86 -2.11 -3.05 2.48
N MET A 87 -2.49 -3.56 1.32
CA MET A 87 -3.74 -4.29 1.17
C MET A 87 -3.71 -5.57 1.99
N HIS A 88 -4.76 -5.77 2.78
CA HIS A 88 -4.98 -7.02 3.49
C HIS A 88 -5.56 -8.05 2.52
N ARG A 89 -4.72 -8.98 2.08
CA ARG A 89 -5.11 -10.07 1.17
C ARG A 89 -4.52 -11.38 1.67
N PRO A 90 -5.35 -12.41 1.93
CA PRO A 90 -4.86 -13.75 2.22
C PRO A 90 -3.99 -14.28 1.07
N ALA A 91 -2.86 -14.89 1.41
CA ALA A 91 -1.97 -15.52 0.42
C ALA A 91 -2.71 -16.63 -0.33
N LEU A 92 -2.75 -16.51 -1.65
CA LEU A 92 -3.46 -17.44 -2.51
C LEU A 92 -2.46 -18.36 -3.19
N LYS A 93 -2.30 -19.57 -2.63
CA LYS A 93 -1.49 -20.62 -3.26
C LYS A 93 -2.04 -20.93 -4.66
N PRO A 94 -1.19 -21.34 -5.62
CA PRO A 94 -1.64 -21.65 -6.98
C PRO A 94 -2.76 -22.69 -7.03
N ILE A 95 -2.71 -23.69 -6.14
CA ILE A 95 -3.77 -24.72 -5.99
C ILE A 95 -5.12 -24.10 -5.62
N HIS A 96 -5.14 -23.13 -4.71
CA HIS A 96 -6.37 -22.44 -4.31
C HIS A 96 -6.88 -21.52 -5.42
N ALA A 97 -5.97 -20.85 -6.14
CA ALA A 97 -6.32 -20.01 -7.28
C ALA A 97 -7.00 -20.84 -8.38
N GLU A 98 -6.46 -22.01 -8.71
CA GLU A 98 -7.04 -22.91 -9.70
C GLU A 98 -8.43 -23.40 -9.29
N LYS A 99 -8.60 -23.84 -8.04
CA LYS A 99 -9.91 -24.27 -7.52
C LYS A 99 -10.94 -23.15 -7.59
N ARG A 100 -10.57 -21.92 -7.20
CA ARG A 100 -11.45 -20.74 -7.27
C ARG A 100 -11.81 -20.41 -8.71
N LEU A 101 -10.85 -20.44 -9.63
CA LEU A 101 -11.08 -20.17 -11.05
C LEU A 101 -12.01 -21.21 -11.67
N ARG A 102 -11.80 -22.49 -11.35
CA ARG A 102 -12.65 -23.60 -11.82
C ARG A 102 -14.07 -23.45 -11.32
N TRP A 103 -14.26 -23.10 -10.05
CA TRP A 103 -15.58 -22.82 -9.48
C TRP A 103 -16.23 -21.63 -10.18
N ALA A 104 -15.52 -20.52 -10.35
CA ALA A 104 -16.06 -19.33 -11.01
C ALA A 104 -16.50 -19.64 -12.44
N ARG A 105 -15.67 -20.31 -13.24
CA ARG A 105 -16.01 -20.71 -14.61
C ARG A 105 -17.21 -21.66 -14.68
N ARG A 106 -17.36 -22.54 -13.69
CA ARG A 106 -18.49 -23.48 -13.63
C ARG A 106 -19.83 -22.78 -13.42
N TRP A 107 -19.84 -21.72 -12.61
CA TRP A 107 -21.07 -21.06 -12.17
C TRP A 107 -21.27 -19.66 -12.75
N GLN A 108 -20.40 -19.19 -13.65
CA GLN A 108 -20.48 -17.84 -14.24
C GLN A 108 -21.75 -17.58 -15.04
N TYR A 109 -22.36 -18.64 -15.61
CA TYR A 109 -23.58 -18.56 -16.42
C TYR A 109 -24.80 -19.11 -15.67
N LEU A 110 -24.74 -19.21 -14.34
CA LEU A 110 -25.89 -19.67 -13.56
C LEU A 110 -26.98 -18.60 -13.58
N GLU A 111 -28.18 -18.99 -14.00
CA GLU A 111 -29.35 -18.12 -14.02
C GLU A 111 -29.70 -17.57 -12.63
N PRO A 112 -30.27 -16.35 -12.52
CA PRO A 112 -30.66 -15.77 -11.23
C PRO A 112 -31.59 -16.65 -10.40
N SER A 113 -32.46 -17.44 -11.05
CA SER A 113 -33.34 -18.41 -10.38
C SER A 113 -32.57 -19.52 -9.66
N GLY A 114 -31.40 -19.91 -10.16
CA GLY A 114 -30.51 -20.88 -9.53
C GLY A 114 -29.86 -20.33 -8.27
N TRP A 115 -29.46 -19.05 -8.28
CA TRP A 115 -28.91 -18.38 -7.09
C TRP A 115 -29.94 -18.18 -5.98
N ALA A 116 -31.23 -18.01 -6.33
CA ALA A 116 -32.31 -17.84 -5.35
C ALA A 116 -32.49 -19.04 -4.40
N CYS A 117 -31.99 -20.22 -4.77
CA CYS A 117 -32.03 -21.42 -3.95
C CYS A 117 -30.78 -21.64 -3.08
N VAL A 118 -29.77 -20.76 -3.19
CA VAL A 118 -28.50 -20.91 -2.48
C VAL A 118 -28.50 -20.06 -1.21
N TYR A 119 -28.26 -20.71 -0.07
CA TYR A 119 -28.03 -20.04 1.20
C TYR A 119 -26.55 -20.16 1.58
N PHE A 120 -25.94 -19.03 1.95
CA PHE A 120 -24.59 -18.98 2.48
C PHE A 120 -24.64 -18.72 3.98
N SER A 121 -23.87 -19.49 4.73
CA SER A 121 -23.63 -19.26 6.16
C SER A 121 -22.13 -19.30 6.42
N ASP A 122 -21.63 -18.37 7.22
CA ASP A 122 -20.28 -18.39 7.76
C ASP A 122 -20.31 -18.35 9.30
N GLU A 123 -19.22 -18.82 9.90
CA GLU A 123 -18.98 -18.70 11.33
C GLU A 123 -18.00 -17.55 11.55
N CYS A 124 -18.32 -16.65 12.49
CA CYS A 124 -17.43 -15.54 12.84
C CYS A 124 -17.12 -15.53 14.34
N ILE A 125 -15.91 -15.09 14.69
CA ILE A 125 -15.49 -14.87 16.07
C ILE A 125 -15.65 -13.38 16.36
N VAL A 126 -16.39 -13.04 17.42
CA VAL A 126 -16.60 -11.65 17.86
C VAL A 126 -15.69 -11.34 19.05
N GLU A 127 -14.54 -10.73 18.79
CA GLU A 127 -13.60 -10.32 19.82
C GLU A 127 -13.71 -8.80 20.11
N ARG A 128 -13.75 -8.42 21.40
CA ARG A 128 -13.76 -7.01 21.82
C ARG A 128 -12.34 -6.51 22.06
N GLY A 129 -11.87 -5.55 21.25
CA GLY A 129 -10.69 -4.72 21.57
C GLY A 129 -9.35 -5.12 20.94
N ILE A 130 -9.34 -6.01 19.95
CA ILE A 130 -8.13 -6.46 19.24
C ILE A 130 -8.10 -5.78 17.86
N GLY A 131 -7.58 -4.55 17.84
CA GLY A 131 -7.27 -3.84 16.60
C GLY A 131 -5.82 -4.09 16.23
N ALA A 132 -5.59 -4.79 15.13
CA ALA A 132 -4.24 -4.99 14.66
C ALA A 132 -3.83 -3.95 13.61
N ARG A 133 -2.53 -3.65 13.59
CA ARG A 133 -2.01 -2.50 12.85
C ARG A 133 -1.70 -2.88 11.41
N HIS A 134 -2.16 -2.04 10.49
CA HIS A 134 -1.78 -2.15 9.08
C HIS A 134 -0.33 -1.70 8.86
N GLU A 135 0.40 -2.49 8.08
CA GLU A 135 1.69 -2.10 7.54
C GLU A 135 1.53 -1.01 6.46
N TRP A 136 2.57 -0.17 6.32
CA TRP A 136 2.64 0.87 5.30
C TRP A 136 3.70 0.52 4.26
N THR A 137 3.41 0.80 2.99
CA THR A 137 4.30 0.53 1.86
C THR A 137 4.39 1.74 0.94
N PHE A 138 5.46 1.86 0.15
CA PHE A 138 5.60 2.89 -0.88
C PHE A 138 4.93 2.51 -2.21
N THR A 139 4.54 1.24 -2.39
CA THR A 139 3.80 0.76 -3.56
C THR A 139 2.38 1.31 -3.59
N ARG A 140 1.96 1.85 -4.73
CA ARG A 140 0.59 2.35 -4.90
C ARG A 140 -0.43 1.23 -4.75
N PRO A 141 -1.67 1.50 -4.31
CA PRO A 141 -2.69 0.48 -4.12
C PRO A 141 -2.98 -0.33 -5.38
N LYS A 142 -2.91 0.29 -6.57
CA LYS A 142 -3.10 -0.42 -7.85
C LYS A 142 -1.97 -1.42 -8.13
N ASP A 143 -0.74 -1.01 -7.86
CA ASP A 143 0.47 -1.79 -8.17
C ASP A 143 0.69 -2.92 -7.15
N GLN A 144 0.18 -2.76 -5.92
CA GLN A 144 0.23 -3.78 -4.86
C GLN A 144 -0.46 -5.11 -5.26
N LEU A 145 -1.36 -5.10 -6.25
CA LEU A 145 -1.99 -6.32 -6.77
C LEU A 145 -0.99 -7.23 -7.50
N ASN A 146 -0.03 -6.62 -8.20
CA ASN A 146 0.94 -7.31 -9.03
C ASN A 146 2.10 -7.87 -8.21
N HIS A 147 2.44 -7.20 -7.11
CA HIS A 147 3.56 -7.55 -6.23
C HIS A 147 3.14 -8.35 -5.00
N HIS A 148 1.96 -8.99 -5.03
CA HIS A 148 1.48 -9.79 -3.90
C HIS A 148 2.29 -11.09 -3.77
N PRO A 149 2.88 -11.41 -2.60
CA PRO A 149 3.68 -12.62 -2.43
C PRO A 149 2.84 -13.89 -2.63
N ILE A 150 3.29 -14.76 -3.54
CA ILE A 150 2.70 -16.09 -3.78
C ILE A 150 2.91 -16.97 -2.54
N GLU A 151 4.04 -16.78 -1.86
CA GLU A 151 4.41 -17.47 -0.63
C GLU A 151 5.01 -16.44 0.33
N GLY A 152 4.38 -16.27 1.48
CA GLY A 152 4.85 -15.36 2.51
C GLY A 152 3.89 -15.34 3.69
N PRO A 153 4.36 -14.92 4.88
CA PRO A 153 3.45 -14.66 5.98
C PRO A 153 2.40 -13.68 5.47
N GLN A 154 1.12 -14.00 5.74
CA GLN A 154 0.02 -13.05 5.57
C GLN A 154 0.42 -11.74 6.25
N VAL A 155 -0.14 -10.60 5.84
CA VAL A 155 0.07 -9.33 6.56
C VAL A 155 -0.26 -9.60 8.02
N GLN A 156 0.78 -9.80 8.83
CA GLN A 156 0.62 -10.21 10.21
C GLN A 156 0.20 -8.95 10.91
N MET A 157 -1.07 -8.97 11.27
CA MET A 157 -1.71 -8.07 12.18
C MET A 157 -0.86 -7.99 13.46
N VAL A 158 0.08 -7.05 13.52
CA VAL A 158 0.98 -6.92 14.69
C VAL A 158 0.13 -6.40 15.84
N PRO A 159 0.09 -7.10 17.00
CA PRO A 159 -0.61 -6.59 18.15
C PRO A 159 -0.02 -5.25 18.57
N SER A 160 -0.89 -4.35 19.02
CA SER A 160 -0.44 -3.06 19.55
C SER A 160 0.56 -3.30 20.69
N ARG A 161 1.64 -2.48 20.75
CA ARG A 161 2.71 -2.59 21.79
C ARG A 161 2.09 -2.85 23.17
N GLY A 162 2.48 -3.95 23.81
CA GLY A 162 2.04 -4.34 25.16
C GLY A 162 0.88 -5.33 25.24
N LYS A 163 0.44 -5.96 24.14
CA LYS A 163 -0.64 -6.97 24.16
C LYS A 163 -0.17 -8.31 23.58
N GLN A 164 -0.34 -9.37 24.38
CA GLN A 164 0.02 -10.75 24.04
C GLN A 164 -1.17 -11.42 23.34
N VAL A 165 -0.89 -12.27 22.35
CA VAL A 165 -1.90 -13.09 21.68
C VAL A 165 -2.15 -14.32 22.56
N CYS A 166 -3.35 -14.44 23.14
CA CYS A 166 -3.76 -15.69 23.78
C CYS A 166 -4.14 -16.68 22.68
N CYS A 167 -3.17 -17.43 22.17
CA CYS A 167 -3.46 -18.59 21.33
C CYS A 167 -3.94 -19.74 22.22
N ASP A 168 -5.23 -20.03 22.23
CA ASP A 168 -5.75 -21.32 22.70
C ASP A 168 -6.29 -22.10 21.50
N MET A 169 -5.39 -22.85 20.84
CA MET A 169 -5.77 -23.78 19.78
C MET A 169 -6.31 -25.06 20.42
N ARG A 170 -7.63 -25.17 20.55
CA ARG A 170 -8.28 -26.49 20.56
C ARG A 170 -8.72 -26.84 19.14
N LEU A 171 -7.92 -27.71 18.52
CA LEU A 171 -8.28 -28.47 17.32
C LEU A 171 -9.56 -29.28 17.61
N VAL A 172 -10.70 -28.81 17.09
CA VAL A 172 -11.88 -29.67 16.92
C VAL A 172 -11.77 -30.31 15.54
N GLN A 173 -11.36 -31.57 15.51
CA GLN A 173 -11.43 -32.41 14.32
C GLN A 173 -12.91 -32.66 13.99
N ILE A 174 -13.43 -32.04 12.93
CA ILE A 174 -14.68 -32.48 12.30
C ILE A 174 -14.30 -33.50 11.22
N ARG A 175 -14.75 -34.73 11.43
CA ARG A 175 -14.66 -35.85 10.50
C ARG A 175 -15.39 -35.50 9.20
N ASN A 176 -14.66 -35.40 8.10
CA ASN A 176 -15.25 -35.45 6.75
C ASN A 176 -15.70 -36.88 6.44
N GLN A 177 -17.00 -37.14 6.48
CA GLN A 177 -17.61 -38.21 5.68
C GLN A 177 -18.43 -37.55 4.58
N ALA A 178 -17.84 -37.45 3.38
CA ALA A 178 -18.58 -37.28 2.14
C ALA A 178 -17.66 -37.59 0.95
N ALA A 179 -17.35 -38.87 0.75
CA ALA A 179 -16.96 -39.35 -0.56
C ALA A 179 -18.24 -39.70 -1.32
N LEU A 180 -18.51 -38.92 -2.36
CA LEU A 180 -19.07 -39.32 -3.66
C LEU A 180 -19.99 -40.56 -3.66
N SER A 181 -21.30 -40.34 -3.75
CA SER A 181 -22.15 -40.95 -4.79
C SER A 181 -23.61 -40.57 -4.57
N GLU A 182 -24.26 -40.29 -5.70
CA GLU A 182 -25.67 -40.57 -5.96
C GLU A 182 -26.77 -39.66 -5.38
N LEU A 183 -27.58 -39.21 -6.34
CA LEU A 183 -28.98 -38.81 -6.24
C LEU A 183 -29.27 -37.40 -5.70
N ALA A 184 -29.66 -36.54 -6.64
CA ALA A 184 -30.45 -35.36 -6.37
C ALA A 184 -31.65 -35.69 -5.45
N PRO A 185 -31.84 -34.98 -4.33
CA PRO A 185 -33.12 -34.97 -3.66
C PRO A 185 -33.96 -33.80 -4.19
N LYS A 186 -35.10 -34.16 -4.76
CA LYS A 186 -36.21 -33.28 -5.13
C LYS A 186 -36.53 -32.33 -3.96
N CYS A 187 -36.53 -31.04 -4.21
CA CYS A 187 -37.11 -30.06 -3.31
C CYS A 187 -38.61 -30.33 -3.15
N LEU A 188 -39.00 -30.98 -2.06
CA LEU A 188 -40.39 -31.05 -1.60
C LEU A 188 -40.44 -30.67 -0.12
N TYR A 189 -40.56 -29.38 0.15
CA TYR A 189 -41.01 -28.90 1.46
C TYR A 189 -42.52 -28.65 1.37
N ARG A 190 -43.31 -29.59 1.89
CA ARG A 190 -44.75 -29.43 2.15
C ARG A 190 -44.89 -28.65 3.45
N ARG A 191 -45.56 -27.49 3.45
CA ARG A 191 -45.94 -26.78 4.68
C ARG A 191 -47.02 -27.59 5.42
N PRO A 192 -46.96 -27.74 6.76
CA PRO A 192 -48.12 -28.15 7.53
C PRO A 192 -49.11 -26.98 7.62
N SER A 193 -50.39 -27.32 7.49
CA SER A 193 -51.57 -26.45 7.60
C SER A 193 -51.76 -25.90 9.01
#